data_AF-A0A519Y7L2-F1
#
_entry.id   AF-A0A519Y7L2-F1
#
_cell.length_a   1.000
_cell.length_b   1.000
_cell.length_c   1.000
_cell.angle_alpha   90.00
_cell.angle_beta   90.00
_cell.angle_gamma   90.00
#
_symmetry.space_group_name_H-M   'P 1'
#
loop_
_entity.id
_entity.type
_entity.pdbx_description
1 polymer ?
#
loop_
_entity_poly.entity_id
_entity_poly.type
_entity_poly.pdbx_seq_one_letter_code
_entity_poly.pdbx_strand_id
1 'polypeptide(L)'
;MKKLLILAALVLGINLSSNAQGILSKASAVASSAGLDVGSLTSGIMGKLTLSLNLSAAQQPTVTSMIKDFLVQKATALAARKTEPAAAANKVKNLASGLRSKLATVLTVAQLAKFTSLKPAAPSASNVLSQLFY
;
A
#
# COMPACT_ATOMS: atom_id res chain seq x y z
N MET A 1 -39.91 -3.02 47.78
CA MET A 1 -38.81 -2.07 47.50
C MET A 1 -37.48 -2.81 47.48
N LYS A 2 -36.97 -3.19 46.32
CA LYS A 2 -35.58 -3.63 46.13
C LYS A 2 -35.13 -3.24 44.72
N LYS A 3 -33.96 -2.63 44.70
CA LYS A 3 -33.40 -1.76 43.67
C LYS A 3 -32.84 -2.61 42.54
N LEU A 4 -33.27 -2.37 41.30
CA LEU A 4 -32.63 -2.96 40.12
C LEU A 4 -31.52 -2.01 39.66
N LEU A 5 -30.28 -2.44 39.86
CA LEU A 5 -29.07 -1.75 39.42
C LEU A 5 -28.95 -1.89 37.90
N ILE A 6 -29.06 -0.77 37.18
CA ILE A 6 -28.70 -0.70 35.76
C ILE A 6 -27.19 -0.55 35.68
N LEU A 7 -26.57 -1.61 35.17
CA LEU A 7 -25.14 -1.78 34.99
C LEU A 7 -24.65 -0.84 33.88
N ALA A 8 -23.84 0.14 34.26
CA ALA A 8 -23.11 1.00 33.33
C ALA A 8 -22.05 0.16 32.60
N ALA A 9 -22.25 -0.11 31.31
CA ALA A 9 -21.23 -0.67 30.45
C ALA A 9 -20.18 0.41 30.15
N LEU A 10 -19.15 0.45 31.01
CA LEU A 10 -17.91 1.18 30.79
C LEU A 10 -17.26 0.68 29.50
N VAL A 11 -17.31 1.50 28.45
CA VAL A 11 -16.55 1.31 27.23
C VAL A 11 -15.06 1.39 27.59
N LEU A 12 -14.43 0.23 27.82
CA LEU A 12 -12.99 0.12 27.78
C LEU A 12 -12.56 0.29 26.32
N GLY A 13 -12.10 1.50 26.01
CA GLY A 13 -11.38 1.80 24.78
C GLY A 13 -10.17 0.89 24.67
N ILE A 14 -10.29 -0.12 23.81
CA ILE A 14 -9.19 -0.97 23.41
C ILE A 14 -8.25 -0.11 22.56
N ASN A 15 -7.29 0.53 23.20
CA ASN A 15 -6.13 1.10 22.51
C ASN A 15 -5.24 -0.09 22.08
N LEU A 16 -5.57 -0.68 20.94
CA LEU A 16 -4.64 -1.54 20.20
C LEU A 16 -3.54 -0.62 19.65
N SER A 17 -2.47 -0.45 20.42
CA SER A 17 -1.29 0.29 20.01
C SER A 17 -0.76 -0.25 18.67
N SER A 18 -0.80 0.60 17.66
CA SER A 18 -0.34 0.42 16.28
C SER A 18 1.13 -0.01 16.18
N ASN A 19 1.44 -1.29 16.35
CA ASN A 19 2.73 -1.87 15.96
C ASN A 19 2.96 -1.81 14.43
N ALA A 20 1.89 -1.61 13.65
CA ALA A 20 1.96 -1.44 12.20
C ALA A 20 2.72 -0.15 11.79
N GLN A 21 2.59 0.94 12.56
CA GLN A 21 3.29 2.20 12.26
C GLN A 21 4.80 2.09 12.51
N GLY A 22 5.23 1.43 13.59
CA GLY A 22 6.66 1.23 13.88
C GLY A 22 7.36 0.37 12.82
N ILE A 23 6.69 -0.69 12.34
CA ILE A 23 7.19 -1.54 11.27
C ILE A 23 7.23 -0.76 9.94
N LEU A 24 6.19 0.02 9.63
CA LEU A 24 6.15 0.83 8.41
C LEU A 24 7.25 1.90 8.40
N SER A 25 7.51 2.56 9.54
CA SER A 25 8.58 3.57 9.66
C SER A 25 9.97 2.96 9.47
N LYS A 26 10.23 1.79 10.06
CA LYS A 26 11.50 1.06 9.83
C LYS A 26 11.62 0.59 8.39
N ALA A 27 10.55 0.05 7.82
CA ALA A 27 10.50 -0.40 6.44
C ALA A 27 10.68 0.78 5.45
N SER A 28 10.17 1.97 5.79
CA SER A 28 10.37 3.19 5.00
C SER A 28 11.82 3.66 5.08
N ALA A 29 12.47 3.57 6.23
CA ALA A 29 13.89 3.93 6.38
C ALA A 29 14.80 3.01 5.55
N VAL A 30 14.52 1.69 5.53
CA VAL A 30 15.27 0.75 4.66
C VAL A 30 14.96 0.96 3.17
N ALA A 31 13.77 1.46 2.83
CA ALA A 31 13.42 1.79 1.46
C ALA A 31 14.26 2.97 0.94
N SER A 32 14.37 4.02 1.75
CA SER A 32 15.19 5.19 1.44
C SER A 32 16.68 4.82 1.32
N SER A 33 17.20 3.95 2.19
CA SER A 33 18.59 3.48 2.07
C SER A 33 18.84 2.54 0.89
N ALA A 34 17.80 1.87 0.39
CA ALA A 34 17.84 1.08 -0.84
C ALA A 34 17.72 1.92 -2.12
N GLY A 35 17.67 3.25 -2.02
CA GLY A 35 17.58 4.17 -3.16
C GLY A 35 16.18 4.31 -3.76
N LEU A 36 15.14 3.86 -3.06
CA LEU A 36 13.74 4.08 -3.46
C LEU A 36 13.14 5.21 -2.64
N ASP A 37 12.94 6.37 -3.29
CA ASP A 37 12.23 7.48 -2.67
C ASP A 37 10.72 7.23 -2.69
N VAL A 38 10.22 6.58 -1.64
CA VAL A 38 8.82 6.19 -1.50
C VAL A 38 7.89 7.39 -1.61
N GLY A 39 8.28 8.55 -1.07
CA GLY A 39 7.47 9.78 -1.10
C GLY A 39 7.24 10.25 -2.53
N SER A 40 8.32 10.48 -3.28
CA SER A 40 8.27 10.94 -4.67
C SER A 40 7.58 9.93 -5.59
N LEU A 41 7.85 8.63 -5.40
CA LEU A 41 7.18 7.56 -6.14
C LEU A 41 5.68 7.53 -5.86
N THR A 42 5.27 7.64 -4.59
CA THR A 42 3.85 7.66 -4.22
C THR A 42 3.16 8.85 -4.88
N SER A 43 3.72 10.06 -4.76
CA SER A 43 3.15 11.26 -5.36
C SER A 43 3.07 11.16 -6.89
N GLY A 44 4.13 10.70 -7.55
CA GLY A 44 4.16 10.52 -9.01
C GLY A 44 3.16 9.49 -9.51
N ILE A 45 3.01 8.37 -8.80
CA ILE A 45 2.03 7.32 -9.09
C ILE A 45 0.61 7.84 -8.88
N MET A 46 0.34 8.50 -7.74
CA MET A 46 -0.98 9.07 -7.44
C MET A 46 -1.38 10.12 -8.47
N GLY A 47 -0.45 10.97 -8.93
CA GLY A 47 -0.72 11.92 -10.02
C GLY A 47 -1.23 11.24 -11.29
N LYS A 48 -0.66 10.08 -11.66
CA LYS A 48 -1.13 9.31 -12.83
C LYS A 48 -2.41 8.53 -12.56
N LEU A 49 -2.54 7.90 -11.39
CA LEU A 49 -3.71 7.10 -11.03
C LEU A 49 -4.96 7.96 -10.84
N THR A 50 -4.85 9.12 -10.19
CA THR A 50 -5.98 10.03 -9.99
C THR A 50 -6.58 10.48 -11.31
N LEU A 51 -5.74 10.89 -12.27
CA LEU A 51 -6.20 11.29 -13.61
C LEU A 51 -6.75 10.12 -14.42
N SER A 52 -6.07 8.97 -14.42
CA SER A 52 -6.43 7.84 -15.28
C SER A 52 -7.67 7.07 -14.78
N LEU A 53 -7.84 7.00 -13.45
CA LEU A 53 -8.93 6.26 -12.81
C LEU A 53 -10.07 7.18 -12.34
N ASN A 54 -9.91 8.49 -12.46
CA ASN A 54 -10.84 9.49 -11.95
C ASN A 54 -11.17 9.23 -10.46
N LEU A 55 -10.12 9.11 -9.64
CA LEU A 55 -10.27 8.78 -8.21
C LEU A 55 -11.00 9.90 -7.48
N SER A 56 -12.07 9.54 -6.76
CA SER A 56 -12.81 10.51 -5.95
C SER A 56 -11.97 11.00 -4.77
N ALA A 57 -12.31 12.18 -4.23
CA ALA A 57 -11.65 12.73 -3.04
C ALA A 57 -11.69 11.76 -1.84
N ALA A 58 -12.74 10.94 -1.74
CA ALA A 58 -12.87 9.92 -0.69
C ALA A 58 -11.95 8.70 -0.93
N GLN A 59 -11.67 8.34 -2.20
CA GLN A 59 -10.81 7.21 -2.55
C GLN A 59 -9.32 7.54 -2.43
N GLN A 60 -8.94 8.77 -2.78
CA GLN A 60 -7.54 9.21 -2.83
C GLN A 60 -6.71 8.93 -1.56
N PRO A 61 -7.14 9.26 -0.32
CA PRO A 61 -6.32 9.01 0.86
C PRO A 61 -6.07 7.51 1.07
N THR A 62 -7.08 6.67 0.85
CA THR A 62 -6.99 5.22 1.03
C THR A 62 -6.08 4.59 -0.03
N VAL A 63 -6.24 4.99 -1.30
CA VAL A 63 -5.37 4.52 -2.40
C VAL A 63 -3.92 4.97 -2.17
N THR A 64 -3.71 6.21 -1.72
CA THR A 64 -2.37 6.72 -1.38
C THR A 64 -1.71 5.87 -0.31
N SER A 65 -2.43 5.53 0.77
CA SER A 65 -1.92 4.66 1.84
C SER A 65 -1.54 3.28 1.29
N MET A 66 -2.41 2.66 0.49
CA MET A 66 -2.14 1.34 -0.10
C MET A 66 -0.91 1.32 -1.00
N ILE A 67 -0.73 2.37 -1.82
CA ILE A 67 0.43 2.50 -2.72
C ILE A 67 1.71 2.73 -1.91
N LYS A 68 1.67 3.61 -0.90
CA LYS A 68 2.81 3.87 -0.02
C LYS A 68 3.25 2.59 0.70
N ASP A 69 2.31 1.87 1.30
CA ASP A 69 2.58 0.61 2.01
C ASP A 69 3.16 -0.46 1.09
N PHE A 70 2.66 -0.55 -0.15
CA PHE A 70 3.20 -1.45 -1.17
C PHE A 70 4.64 -1.09 -1.51
N LEU A 71 4.94 0.19 -1.80
CA LEU A 71 6.28 0.64 -2.16
C LEU A 71 7.30 0.39 -1.05
N VAL A 72 6.90 0.64 0.21
CA VAL A 72 7.73 0.36 1.38
C VAL A 72 8.06 -1.14 1.48
N GLN A 73 7.04 -2.00 1.36
CA GLN A 73 7.24 -3.45 1.42
C GLN A 73 8.07 -3.97 0.25
N LYS A 74 7.84 -3.43 -0.96
CA LYS A 74 8.61 -3.77 -2.15
C LYS A 74 10.07 -3.39 -1.99
N ALA A 75 10.35 -2.19 -1.50
CA ALA A 75 11.71 -1.73 -1.26
C ALA A 75 12.43 -2.59 -0.21
N THR A 76 11.73 -2.97 0.86
CA THR A 76 12.26 -3.90 1.87
C THR A 76 12.58 -5.27 1.25
N ALA A 77 11.70 -5.81 0.38
CA ALA A 77 11.96 -7.06 -0.32
C ALA A 77 13.14 -6.96 -1.28
N LEU A 78 13.28 -5.83 -1.99
CA LEU A 78 14.40 -5.58 -2.90
C LEU A 78 15.73 -5.43 -2.14
N ALA A 79 15.74 -4.83 -0.95
CA ALA A 79 16.93 -4.77 -0.11
C ALA A 79 17.44 -6.18 0.28
N ALA A 80 16.52 -7.12 0.54
CA ALA A 80 16.84 -8.52 0.81
C ALA A 80 17.29 -9.33 -0.42
N ARG A 81 17.18 -8.78 -1.64
CA ARG A 81 17.58 -9.49 -2.88
C ARG A 81 19.07 -9.85 -2.90
N LYS A 82 19.91 -9.08 -2.21
CA LYS A 82 21.36 -9.36 -2.10
C LYS A 82 21.66 -10.65 -1.34
N THR A 83 20.81 -11.01 -0.38
CA THR A 83 21.00 -12.19 0.48
C THR A 83 20.12 -13.35 0.04
N GLU A 84 18.89 -13.08 -0.42
CA GLU A 84 17.89 -14.10 -0.76
C GLU A 84 17.13 -13.74 -2.06
N PRO A 85 17.76 -13.89 -3.24
CA PRO A 85 17.19 -13.39 -4.49
C PRO A 85 15.86 -14.06 -4.89
N ALA A 86 15.72 -15.37 -4.68
CA ALA A 86 14.48 -16.10 -5.00
C ALA A 86 13.31 -15.71 -4.08
N ALA A 87 13.58 -15.59 -2.77
CA ALA A 87 12.58 -15.17 -1.79
C ALA A 87 12.14 -13.72 -2.04
N ALA A 88 13.07 -12.83 -2.34
CA ALA A 88 12.78 -11.45 -2.70
C ALA A 88 11.88 -11.36 -3.95
N ALA A 89 12.19 -12.10 -5.01
CA ALA A 89 11.38 -12.12 -6.23
C ALA A 89 9.95 -12.62 -5.97
N ASN A 90 9.80 -13.73 -5.23
CA ASN A 90 8.48 -14.24 -4.83
C ASN A 90 7.72 -13.23 -3.97
N LYS A 91 8.40 -12.54 -3.05
CA LYS A 91 7.77 -11.53 -2.20
C LYS A 91 7.26 -10.34 -3.00
N VAL A 92 8.05 -9.82 -3.95
CA VAL A 92 7.61 -8.74 -4.85
C VAL A 92 6.40 -9.16 -5.69
N LYS A 93 6.42 -10.38 -6.25
CA LYS A 93 5.28 -10.93 -7.00
C LYS A 93 4.01 -11.03 -6.15
N ASN A 94 4.14 -11.52 -4.92
CA ASN A 94 3.02 -11.62 -3.97
C ASN A 94 2.49 -10.24 -3.56
N LEU A 95 3.38 -9.25 -3.37
CA LEU A 95 3.01 -7.88 -3.07
C LEU A 95 2.23 -7.24 -4.22
N ALA A 96 2.62 -7.44 -5.48
CA ALA A 96 1.91 -6.90 -6.63
C ALA A 96 0.49 -7.49 -6.75
N SER A 97 0.35 -8.81 -6.59
CA SER A 97 -0.96 -9.46 -6.53
C SER A 97 -1.80 -8.96 -5.36
N GLY A 98 -1.19 -8.81 -4.18
CA GLY A 98 -1.85 -8.30 -2.98
C GLY A 98 -2.30 -6.84 -3.10
N LEU A 99 -1.53 -5.99 -3.78
CA LEU A 99 -1.89 -4.61 -4.08
C LEU A 99 -3.17 -4.56 -4.91
N ARG A 100 -3.25 -5.36 -5.99
CA ARG A 100 -4.46 -5.40 -6.83
C ARG A 100 -5.69 -5.82 -6.01
N SER A 101 -5.56 -6.83 -5.15
CA SER A 101 -6.65 -7.27 -4.27
C SER A 101 -7.08 -6.19 -3.28
N LYS A 102 -6.13 -5.45 -2.69
CA LYS A 102 -6.42 -4.31 -1.80
C LYS A 102 -7.11 -3.16 -2.55
N LEU A 103 -6.64 -2.81 -3.75
CA LEU A 103 -7.25 -1.79 -4.57
C LEU A 103 -8.68 -2.16 -4.97
N ALA A 104 -8.96 -3.44 -5.21
CA ALA A 104 -10.31 -3.93 -5.53
C ALA A 104 -11.35 -3.69 -4.42
N THR A 105 -10.94 -3.43 -3.17
CA THR A 105 -11.87 -3.11 -2.08
C THR A 105 -12.27 -1.64 -2.02
N VAL A 106 -11.60 -0.77 -2.79
CA VAL A 106 -11.80 0.70 -2.78
C VAL A 106 -12.18 1.23 -4.15
N LEU A 107 -11.63 0.63 -5.21
CA LEU A 107 -11.92 0.98 -6.59
C LEU A 107 -13.20 0.30 -7.07
N THR A 108 -13.95 0.99 -7.93
CA THR A 108 -15.04 0.34 -8.67
C THR A 108 -14.49 -0.69 -9.66
N VAL A 109 -15.34 -1.60 -10.13
CA VAL A 109 -14.96 -2.60 -11.15
C VAL A 109 -14.38 -1.93 -12.40
N ALA A 110 -14.98 -0.82 -12.85
CA ALA A 110 -14.48 -0.06 -14.00
C ALA A 110 -13.10 0.58 -13.73
N GLN A 111 -12.88 1.12 -12.53
CA GLN A 111 -11.58 1.68 -12.13
C GLN A 111 -10.51 0.59 -12.02
N LEU A 112 -10.86 -0.59 -11.47
CA LEU A 112 -9.92 -1.70 -11.36
C LEU A 112 -9.54 -2.29 -12.73
N ALA A 113 -10.50 -2.38 -13.65
CA ALA A 113 -10.24 -2.77 -15.04
C ALA A 113 -9.26 -1.79 -15.70
N LYS A 114 -9.55 -0.47 -15.60
CA LYS A 114 -8.64 0.57 -16.10
C LYS A 114 -7.25 0.49 -15.46
N PHE A 115 -7.16 0.29 -14.13
CA PHE A 115 -5.89 0.12 -13.44
C PHE A 115 -5.07 -1.02 -14.05
N THR A 116 -5.70 -2.15 -14.35
CA THR A 116 -5.00 -3.30 -14.96
C THR A 116 -4.52 -2.98 -16.37
N SER A 117 -5.28 -2.18 -17.13
CA SER A 117 -4.89 -1.70 -18.46
C SER A 117 -3.77 -0.65 -18.44
N LEU A 118 -3.48 -0.02 -17.29
CA LEU A 118 -2.34 0.89 -17.13
C LEU A 118 -1.00 0.17 -16.98
N LYS A 119 -0.99 -1.17 -17.00
CA LYS A 119 0.23 -1.97 -16.97
C LYS A 119 1.11 -1.63 -18.17
N PRO A 120 2.35 -1.12 -17.98
CA PRO A 120 3.28 -0.90 -19.08
C PRO A 120 3.64 -2.22 -19.77
N ALA A 121 3.93 -2.19 -21.07
CA ALA A 121 4.30 -3.39 -21.82
C ALA A 121 5.63 -4.01 -21.34
N ALA A 122 6.55 -3.17 -20.86
CA ALA A 122 7.86 -3.56 -20.35
C ALA A 122 8.20 -2.80 -19.05
N PRO A 123 9.04 -3.38 -18.18
CA PRO A 123 9.57 -2.67 -17.03
C PRO A 123 10.40 -1.46 -17.50
N SER A 124 10.10 -0.27 -16.98
CA SER A 124 10.83 0.96 -17.29
C SER A 124 11.05 1.77 -16.02
N ALA A 125 12.29 2.22 -15.81
CA ALA A 125 12.62 3.10 -14.69
C ALA A 125 12.00 4.49 -14.84
N SER A 126 11.77 4.94 -16.08
CA SER A 126 11.16 6.25 -16.38
C SER A 126 9.64 6.25 -16.21
N ASN A 127 9.00 5.07 -16.22
CA ASN A 127 7.57 4.95 -15.98
C ASN A 127 7.32 4.58 -14.51
N VAL A 128 6.90 5.56 -13.71
CA VAL A 128 6.60 5.35 -12.29
C VAL A 128 5.53 4.27 -12.06
N LEU A 129 4.61 4.04 -13.00
CA LEU A 129 3.62 2.96 -12.90
C LEU A 129 4.25 1.58 -13.03
N SER A 130 5.39 1.43 -13.72
CA SER A 130 6.11 0.15 -13.76
C SER A 130 6.42 -0.36 -12.36
N GLN A 131 6.61 0.53 -11.38
CA GLN A 131 6.85 0.12 -10.00
C GLN A 131 5.70 -0.66 -9.36
N LEU A 132 4.46 -0.50 -9.85
CA LEU A 132 3.29 -1.23 -9.36
C LEU A 132 3.12 -2.62 -9.98
N PHE A 133 3.69 -2.83 -11.18
CA PHE A 133 3.45 -4.04 -11.98
C PHE A 133 4.66 -4.98 -12.09
N TYR A 134 5.86 -4.46 -11.87
CA TYR A 134 7.16 -5.16 -11.98
C TYR A 134 7.98 -4.90 -10.73
#